data_AF-I2QSP6-F1
#
_entry.id   AF-I2QSP6-F1
#
_cell.length_a   1.000
_cell.length_b   1.000
_cell.length_c   1.000
_cell.angle_alpha   90.00
_cell.angle_beta   90.00
_cell.angle_gamma   90.00
#
_symmetry.space_group_name_H-M   'P 1'
#
loop_
_entity.id
_entity.type
_entity.pdbx_description
1 polymer ?
#
loop_
_entity_poly.entity_id
_entity_poly.type
_entity_poly.pdbx_seq_one_letter_code
_entity_poly.pdbx_strand_id
1 'polypeptide(L)'
;MAKDSKTGSFLGHGRLPPRPSAEAQSEAKANRLTLRMHPDILEILSIRAAERGVSRSHLVEQILVGMMKADPRNPRMDAVGRIISDAETPLALRERSPVQLADRWRKFATAHEIVIGAPPAQDWLDDPRTYWNGVPYADRGPVEQDETPEAARGYVRRRRNLD
;
A
#
# COMPACT_ATOMS: atom_id res chain seq x y z
N MET A 1 -48.61 -35.30 37.09
CA MET A 1 -48.50 -34.11 36.22
C MET A 1 -47.04 -33.92 35.85
N ALA A 2 -46.62 -34.51 34.74
CA ALA A 2 -45.28 -34.34 34.18
C ALA A 2 -45.29 -33.14 33.22
N LYS A 3 -44.31 -32.24 33.32
CA LYS A 3 -44.02 -31.24 32.29
C LYS A 3 -42.76 -31.68 31.58
N ASP A 4 -42.95 -32.19 30.37
CA ASP A 4 -41.89 -32.60 29.47
C ASP A 4 -41.14 -31.39 28.90
N SER A 5 -39.82 -31.53 28.92
CA SER A 5 -38.82 -30.75 28.23
C SER A 5 -39.05 -30.75 26.73
N LYS A 6 -39.07 -29.57 26.09
CA LYS A 6 -38.98 -29.46 24.64
C LYS A 6 -37.72 -28.68 24.27
N THR A 7 -36.65 -29.46 24.09
CA THR A 7 -35.36 -29.05 23.53
C THR A 7 -35.58 -28.66 22.07
N GLY A 8 -35.55 -27.37 21.76
CA GLY A 8 -35.55 -26.86 20.40
C GLY A 8 -34.16 -26.99 19.79
N SER A 9 -33.96 -28.02 18.97
CA SER A 9 -32.79 -28.18 18.11
C SER A 9 -32.77 -27.06 17.06
N PHE A 10 -31.97 -26.02 17.29
CA PHE A 10 -31.60 -25.04 16.27
C PHE A 10 -30.32 -25.52 15.54
N LEU A 11 -30.44 -26.58 14.75
CA LEU A 11 -29.46 -26.88 13.70
C LEU A 11 -29.75 -25.98 12.50
N GLY A 12 -29.39 -24.71 12.64
CA GLY A 12 -29.29 -23.79 11.52
C GLY A 12 -28.07 -24.17 10.68
N HIS A 13 -28.31 -24.55 9.42
CA HIS A 13 -27.31 -24.83 8.41
C HIS A 13 -26.25 -23.72 8.34
N GLY A 14 -25.10 -23.96 8.97
CA GLY A 14 -23.89 -23.16 8.77
C GLY A 14 -23.45 -23.32 7.33
N ARG A 15 -23.91 -22.41 6.47
CA ARG A 15 -23.39 -22.25 5.11
C ARG A 15 -21.94 -21.80 5.28
N LEU A 16 -21.00 -22.74 5.09
CA LEU A 16 -19.58 -22.41 5.02
C LEU A 16 -19.41 -21.30 3.98
N PRO A 17 -18.58 -20.28 4.25
CA PRO A 17 -18.38 -19.18 3.31
C PRO A 17 -17.90 -19.75 1.96
N PRO A 18 -18.36 -19.19 0.84
CA PRO A 18 -17.99 -19.67 -0.49
C PRO A 18 -16.46 -19.62 -0.63
N ARG A 19 -15.88 -20.74 -1.07
CA ARG A 19 -14.45 -20.85 -1.34
C ARG A 19 -14.10 -19.83 -2.44
N PRO A 20 -13.09 -18.96 -2.23
CA PRO A 20 -12.74 -17.95 -3.23
C PRO A 20 -12.38 -18.64 -4.55
N SER A 21 -12.87 -18.07 -5.67
CA SER A 21 -12.64 -18.60 -7.02
C SER A 21 -11.14 -18.72 -7.33
N ALA A 22 -10.79 -19.64 -8.22
CA ALA A 22 -9.40 -19.84 -8.63
C ALA A 22 -8.77 -18.55 -9.23
N GLU A 23 -9.57 -17.71 -9.88
CA GLU A 23 -9.16 -16.40 -10.38
C GLU A 23 -8.83 -15.42 -9.25
N ALA A 24 -9.68 -15.32 -8.22
CA ALA A 24 -9.40 -14.49 -7.04
C ALA A 24 -8.14 -14.97 -6.27
N GLN A 25 -7.87 -16.28 -6.28
CA GLN A 25 -6.66 -16.85 -5.70
C GLN A 25 -5.40 -16.59 -6.56
N SER A 26 -5.55 -16.51 -7.88
CA SER A 26 -4.48 -16.15 -8.82
C SER A 26 -4.10 -14.68 -8.69
N GLU A 27 -5.10 -13.79 -8.62
CA GLU A 27 -4.92 -12.35 -8.45
C GLU A 27 -4.31 -12.00 -7.07
N ALA A 28 -4.74 -12.71 -6.01
CA ALA A 28 -4.15 -12.58 -4.68
C ALA A 28 -2.69 -13.10 -4.58
N LYS A 29 -2.25 -13.94 -5.52
CA LYS A 29 -0.84 -14.36 -5.63
C LYS A 29 -0.03 -13.41 -6.51
N ALA A 30 -0.63 -12.88 -7.57
CA ALA A 30 0.02 -11.94 -8.50
C ALA A 30 0.36 -10.60 -7.82
N ASN A 31 -0.49 -10.12 -6.90
CA ASN A 31 -0.31 -8.82 -6.25
C ASN A 31 0.49 -8.87 -4.93
N ARG A 32 1.48 -9.77 -4.83
CA ARG A 32 2.30 -9.91 -3.61
C ARG A 32 3.58 -9.08 -3.70
N LEU A 33 3.72 -8.14 -2.76
CA LEU A 33 4.96 -7.38 -2.57
C LEU A 33 5.95 -8.19 -1.71
N THR A 34 7.16 -8.42 -2.23
CA THR A 34 8.25 -9.01 -1.45
C THR A 34 9.28 -7.95 -1.09
N LEU A 35 9.47 -7.70 0.21
CA LEU A 35 10.41 -6.71 0.73
C LEU A 35 11.65 -7.39 1.34
N ARG A 36 12.84 -6.91 1.02
CA ARG A 36 14.09 -7.29 1.70
C ARG A 36 14.35 -6.30 2.82
N MET A 37 14.46 -6.80 4.05
CA MET A 37 14.59 -5.97 5.24
C MET A 37 15.64 -6.55 6.19
N HIS A 38 16.30 -5.69 6.94
CA HIS A 38 17.20 -6.11 8.02
C HIS A 38 16.40 -6.84 9.12
N PRO A 39 16.94 -7.90 9.75
CA PRO A 39 16.26 -8.65 10.82
C PRO A 39 15.72 -7.77 11.95
N ASP A 40 16.51 -6.80 12.42
CA ASP A 40 16.11 -5.90 13.51
C ASP A 40 14.88 -5.06 13.15
N ILE A 41 14.73 -4.66 11.88
CA ILE A 41 13.55 -3.93 11.43
C ILE A 41 12.32 -4.84 11.49
N LEU A 42 12.46 -6.12 11.14
CA LEU A 42 11.37 -7.09 11.23
C LEU A 42 10.95 -7.32 12.69
N GLU A 43 11.90 -7.34 13.62
CA GLU A 43 11.62 -7.43 15.05
C GLU A 43 10.85 -6.22 15.55
N ILE A 44 11.33 -5.00 15.27
CA ILE A 44 10.65 -3.75 15.63
C ILE A 44 9.22 -3.74 15.07
N LEU A 45 9.04 -4.07 13.79
CA LEU A 45 7.71 -4.12 13.17
C LEU A 45 6.80 -5.15 13.83
N SER A 46 7.36 -6.28 14.28
CA SER A 46 6.57 -7.32 14.96
C SER A 46 6.10 -6.84 16.34
N ILE A 47 6.97 -6.17 17.11
CA ILE A 47 6.63 -5.57 18.40
C ILE A 47 5.55 -4.50 18.22
N ARG A 48 5.73 -3.56 17.28
CA ARG A 48 4.75 -2.49 17.02
C ARG A 48 3.41 -3.01 16.51
N ALA A 49 3.41 -4.11 15.75
CA ALA A 49 2.17 -4.73 15.28
C ALA A 49 1.40 -5.37 16.45
N ALA A 50 2.12 -6.05 17.35
CA ALA A 50 1.53 -6.63 18.56
C ALA A 50 0.94 -5.56 19.49
N GLU A 51 1.65 -4.44 19.71
CA GLU A 51 1.14 -3.29 20.49
C GLU A 51 -0.19 -2.74 19.96
N ARG A 52 -0.39 -2.79 18.63
CA ARG A 52 -1.60 -2.30 17.96
C ARG A 52 -2.66 -3.38 17.76
N GLY A 53 -2.40 -4.63 18.14
CA GLY A 53 -3.32 -5.75 17.93
C GLY A 53 -3.56 -6.10 16.45
N VAL A 54 -2.60 -5.81 15.57
CA VAL A 54 -2.71 -6.07 14.12
C VAL A 54 -1.62 -7.03 13.64
N SER A 55 -1.78 -7.60 12.45
CA SER A 55 -0.71 -8.38 11.82
C SER A 55 0.42 -7.48 11.35
N ARG A 56 1.65 -8.00 11.31
CA ARG A 56 2.81 -7.26 10.79
C ARG A 56 2.61 -6.77 9.36
N SER A 57 2.01 -7.60 8.49
CA SER A 57 1.72 -7.21 7.11
C SER A 57 0.74 -6.04 7.05
N HIS A 58 -0.29 -6.05 7.91
CA HIS A 58 -1.25 -4.95 7.97
C HIS A 58 -0.62 -3.67 8.51
N LEU A 59 0.30 -3.77 9.49
CA LEU A 59 1.07 -2.60 9.94
C LEU A 59 1.91 -2.00 8.81
N VAL A 60 2.60 -2.83 8.03
CA VAL A 60 3.39 -2.37 6.88
C VAL A 60 2.50 -1.68 5.85
N GLU A 61 1.34 -2.26 5.52
CA GLU A 61 0.35 -1.66 4.64
C GLU A 61 -0.12 -0.28 5.17
N GLN A 62 -0.45 -0.17 6.45
CA GLN A 62 -0.84 1.11 7.06
C GLN A 62 0.26 2.17 6.98
N ILE A 63 1.53 1.78 7.16
CA ILE A 63 2.67 2.70 7.02
C ILE A 63 2.78 3.19 5.57
N LEU A 64 2.70 2.27 4.60
CA LEU A 64 2.77 2.62 3.18
C LEU A 64 1.62 3.54 2.77
N VAL A 65 0.39 3.20 3.13
CA VAL A 65 -0.80 4.05 2.87
C VAL A 65 -0.67 5.40 3.56
N GLY A 66 -0.16 5.43 4.80
CA GLY A 66 0.09 6.65 5.55
C GLY A 66 1.07 7.59 4.82
N MET A 67 2.17 7.03 4.31
CA MET A 67 3.16 7.80 3.55
C MET A 67 2.58 8.32 2.23
N MET A 68 1.83 7.48 1.50
CA MET A 68 1.19 7.89 0.24
C MET A 68 0.16 9.02 0.46
N LYS A 69 -0.60 8.97 1.56
CA LYS A 69 -1.57 10.01 1.92
C LYS A 69 -0.93 11.32 2.39
N ALA A 70 0.30 11.25 2.91
CA ALA A 70 1.03 12.43 3.35
C ALA A 70 1.47 13.28 2.16
N ASP A 71 1.85 12.65 1.03
CA ASP A 71 2.24 13.36 -0.19
C ASP A 71 1.03 14.05 -0.83
N PRO A 72 0.99 15.40 -0.90
CA PRO A 72 -0.15 16.11 -1.44
C PRO A 72 -0.31 16.00 -2.96
N ARG A 73 0.68 15.42 -3.66
CA ARG A 73 0.65 15.15 -5.10
C ARG A 73 -0.15 13.89 -5.44
N ASN A 74 -0.35 13.02 -4.47
CA ASN A 74 -1.10 11.77 -4.61
C ASN A 74 -2.61 12.01 -4.50
N PRO A 75 -3.44 11.15 -5.14
CA PRO A 75 -4.88 11.29 -5.05
C PRO A 75 -5.35 10.99 -3.62
N ARG A 76 -6.57 11.38 -3.27
CA ARG A 76 -7.12 11.02 -1.96
C ARG A 76 -7.34 9.51 -1.90
N MET A 77 -6.89 8.91 -0.80
CA MET A 77 -7.01 7.49 -0.53
C MET A 77 -7.79 7.25 0.76
N ASP A 78 -8.50 6.12 0.81
CA ASP A 78 -9.20 5.67 2.02
C ASP A 78 -8.22 5.12 3.09
N ALA A 79 -8.71 4.34 4.05
CA ALA A 79 -7.87 3.74 5.10
C ALA A 79 -7.08 2.50 4.63
N VAL A 80 -7.50 1.88 3.53
CA VAL A 80 -6.91 0.66 2.96
C VAL A 80 -6.14 0.92 1.66
N GLY A 81 -5.96 2.19 1.31
CA GLY A 81 -5.17 2.60 0.15
C GLY A 81 -5.92 2.61 -1.18
N ARG A 82 -7.27 2.52 -1.18
CA ARG A 82 -8.05 2.67 -2.41
C ARG A 82 -8.16 4.14 -2.76
N ILE A 83 -7.94 4.45 -4.04
CA ILE A 83 -8.14 5.79 -4.59
C ILE A 83 -9.64 6.11 -4.55
N ILE A 84 -9.96 7.29 -4.02
CA ILE A 84 -11.32 7.82 -4.01
C ILE A 84 -11.52 8.56 -5.34
N SER A 85 -12.27 7.96 -6.28
CA SER A 85 -12.47 8.50 -7.64
C SER A 85 -13.13 9.88 -7.64
N ASP A 86 -14.05 10.11 -6.70
CA ASP A 86 -14.89 11.30 -6.66
C ASP A 86 -14.24 12.45 -5.86
N ALA A 87 -13.01 12.23 -5.39
CA ALA A 87 -12.25 13.24 -4.69
C ALA A 87 -11.65 14.26 -5.66
N GLU A 88 -11.52 15.49 -5.17
CA GLU A 88 -10.76 16.54 -5.85
C GLU A 88 -9.34 16.07 -6.18
N THR A 89 -8.93 16.32 -7.43
CA THR A 89 -7.60 15.94 -7.90
C THR A 89 -6.53 16.82 -7.25
N PRO A 90 -5.31 16.29 -7.05
CA PRO A 90 -4.19 17.06 -6.52
C PRO A 90 -3.86 18.35 -7.29
N LEU A 91 -4.02 18.32 -8.63
CA LEU A 91 -3.85 19.50 -9.49
C LEU A 91 -4.97 20.53 -9.28
N ALA A 92 -6.23 20.10 -9.21
CA ALA A 92 -7.34 21.02 -8.93
C ALA A 92 -7.19 21.69 -7.55
N LEU A 93 -6.70 20.94 -6.55
CA LEU A 93 -6.41 21.50 -5.23
C LEU A 93 -5.31 22.57 -5.28
N ARG A 94 -4.27 22.37 -6.09
CA ARG A 94 -3.19 23.35 -6.30
C ARG A 94 -3.75 24.67 -6.83
N GLU A 95 -4.62 24.61 -7.83
CA GLU A 95 -5.22 25.77 -8.46
C GLU A 95 -6.20 26.50 -7.52
N ARG A 96 -7.03 25.73 -6.80
CA ARG A 96 -8.06 26.30 -5.91
C ARG A 96 -7.48 26.87 -4.61
N SER A 97 -6.52 26.18 -3.99
CA SER A 97 -5.99 26.57 -2.68
C SER A 97 -4.48 26.29 -2.55
N PRO A 98 -3.62 27.14 -3.13
CA PRO A 98 -2.17 27.01 -3.04
C PRO A 98 -1.65 27.00 -1.59
N VAL A 99 -2.27 27.76 -0.69
CA VAL A 99 -1.88 27.83 0.73
C VAL A 99 -2.12 26.50 1.43
N GLN A 100 -3.28 25.87 1.21
CA GLN A 100 -3.58 24.56 1.78
C GLN A 100 -2.63 23.49 1.26
N LEU A 101 -2.25 23.58 -0.01
CA LEU A 101 -1.27 22.69 -0.61
C LEU A 101 0.12 22.88 0.04
N ALA A 102 0.58 24.13 0.20
CA ALA A 102 1.86 24.45 0.83
C ALA A 102 1.94 23.93 2.28
N ASP A 103 0.85 24.02 3.05
CA ASP A 103 0.78 23.47 4.40
C ASP A 103 0.90 21.94 4.42
N ARG A 104 0.26 21.25 3.48
CA ARG A 104 0.39 19.79 3.34
C ARG A 104 1.80 19.41 2.89
N TRP A 105 2.37 20.16 1.95
CA TRP A 105 3.73 19.98 1.48
C TRP A 105 4.75 20.11 2.61
N ARG A 106 4.62 21.11 3.48
CA ARG A 106 5.50 21.26 4.65
C ARG A 106 5.47 20.03 5.57
N LYS A 107 4.28 19.51 5.87
CA LYS A 107 4.12 18.29 6.69
C LYS A 107 4.74 17.07 6.02
N PHE A 108 4.51 16.93 4.71
CA PHE A 108 5.12 15.88 3.90
C PHE A 108 6.65 15.99 3.89
N ALA A 109 7.20 17.18 3.66
CA ALA A 109 8.63 17.40 3.59
C ALA A 109 9.33 17.00 4.90
N THR A 110 8.76 17.37 6.05
CA THR A 110 9.26 16.93 7.36
C THR A 110 9.18 15.40 7.52
N ALA A 111 8.06 14.78 7.15
CA ALA A 111 7.94 13.32 7.23
C ALA A 111 8.91 12.60 6.29
N HIS A 112 9.07 13.11 5.06
CA HIS A 112 9.98 12.60 4.05
C HIS A 112 11.44 12.72 4.50
N GLU A 113 11.84 13.84 5.09
CA GLU A 113 13.18 14.02 5.65
C GLU A 113 13.47 13.01 6.77
N ILE A 114 12.50 12.77 7.67
CA ILE A 114 12.64 11.78 8.75
C ILE A 114 12.78 10.35 8.18
N VAL A 115 12.00 10.01 7.16
CA VAL A 115 11.92 8.63 6.63
C VAL A 115 13.03 8.33 5.63
N ILE A 116 13.32 9.27 4.73
CA ILE A 116 14.25 9.12 3.60
C ILE A 116 15.63 9.69 3.93
N GLY A 117 15.75 10.52 4.97
CA GLY A 117 17.00 11.17 5.37
C GLY A 117 17.36 12.41 4.54
N ALA A 118 16.43 12.87 3.69
CA ALA A 118 16.60 14.07 2.87
C ALA A 118 15.25 14.74 2.61
N PRO A 119 15.19 16.09 2.51
CA PRO A 119 13.98 16.78 2.09
C PRO A 119 13.62 16.40 0.64
N PRO A 120 12.32 16.41 0.29
CA PRO A 120 11.91 16.24 -1.10
C PRO A 120 12.42 17.41 -1.94
N ALA A 121 12.67 17.16 -3.23
CA ALA A 121 13.12 18.21 -4.14
C ALA A 121 12.05 19.31 -4.25
N GLN A 122 12.47 20.58 -4.24
CA GLN A 122 11.53 21.70 -4.19
C GLN A 122 10.70 21.85 -5.48
N ASP A 123 11.32 21.55 -6.62
CA ASP A 123 10.71 21.57 -7.94
C ASP A 123 9.56 20.57 -8.10
N TRP A 124 9.48 19.56 -7.23
CA TRP A 124 8.39 18.59 -7.24
C TRP A 124 7.02 19.24 -7.03
N LEU A 125 6.93 20.29 -6.22
CA LEU A 125 5.64 20.96 -5.99
C LEU A 125 5.24 21.82 -7.19
N ASP A 126 6.23 22.37 -7.89
CA ASP A 126 6.01 23.32 -8.96
C ASP A 126 5.77 22.64 -10.32
N ASP A 127 6.34 21.46 -10.56
CA ASP A 127 6.16 20.71 -11.79
C ASP A 127 4.82 19.95 -11.81
N PRO A 128 3.86 20.29 -12.68
CA PRO A 128 2.59 19.57 -12.77
C PRO A 128 2.74 18.08 -13.10
N ARG A 129 3.84 17.67 -13.75
CA ARG A 129 4.08 16.28 -14.17
C ARG A 129 4.34 15.33 -13.01
N THR A 130 4.71 15.86 -11.86
CA THR A 130 4.99 15.07 -10.65
C THR A 130 3.72 14.71 -9.88
N TYR A 131 2.58 15.32 -10.26
CA TYR A 131 1.28 15.05 -9.65
C TYR A 131 0.67 13.76 -10.19
N TRP A 132 -0.20 13.15 -9.40
CA TRP A 132 -1.04 12.06 -9.87
C TRP A 132 -1.86 12.51 -11.07
N ASN A 133 -1.72 11.80 -12.20
CA ASN A 133 -2.30 12.19 -13.50
C ASN A 133 -1.73 13.47 -14.14
N GLY A 134 -0.59 13.96 -13.67
CA GLY A 134 0.17 15.05 -14.28
C GLY A 134 0.80 14.72 -15.64
N VAL A 135 1.01 13.42 -15.91
CA VAL A 135 1.41 12.89 -17.21
C VAL A 135 0.27 12.02 -17.76
N PRO A 136 -0.18 12.23 -19.01
CA PRO A 136 -1.16 11.38 -19.67
C PRO A 136 -0.74 9.91 -19.61
N TYR A 137 -1.70 9.00 -19.44
CA TYR A 137 -1.40 7.57 -19.31
C TYR A 137 -0.56 7.02 -20.49
N ALA A 138 -0.78 7.55 -21.70
CA ALA A 138 -0.03 7.20 -22.90
C ALA A 138 1.47 7.55 -22.85
N ASP A 139 1.85 8.55 -22.04
CA ASP A 139 3.21 9.08 -21.96
C ASP A 139 3.96 8.59 -20.71
N ARG A 140 3.34 7.72 -19.88
CA ARG A 140 3.97 7.18 -18.66
C ARG A 140 5.04 6.11 -18.93
N GLY A 141 5.31 5.81 -20.20
CA GLY A 141 6.10 4.65 -20.59
C GLY A 141 5.38 3.33 -20.29
N PRO A 142 5.83 2.20 -20.85
CA PRO A 142 5.32 0.91 -20.42
C PRO A 142 5.58 0.78 -18.91
N VAL A 143 4.54 0.48 -18.13
CA VAL A 143 4.76 -0.16 -16.83
C VAL A 143 5.42 -1.48 -17.20
N GLU A 144 6.73 -1.60 -16.99
CA GLU A 144 7.43 -2.87 -17.12
C GLU A 144 6.74 -3.84 -16.16
N GLN A 145 5.75 -4.57 -16.66
CA GLN A 145 5.36 -5.83 -16.10
C GLN A 145 6.59 -6.70 -16.28
N ASP A 146 7.42 -6.77 -15.24
CA ASP A 146 8.52 -7.73 -15.15
C ASP A 146 7.92 -9.15 -15.07
N GLU A 147 7.25 -9.56 -16.14
CA GLU A 147 6.85 -10.93 -16.44
C GLU A 147 7.95 -11.57 -17.29
N THR A 148 9.19 -11.58 -16.78
CA THR A 148 10.16 -12.57 -17.26
C THR A 148 10.81 -13.29 -16.08
N PRO A 149 10.56 -14.60 -15.89
CA PRO A 149 11.23 -15.42 -14.88
C PRO A 149 12.74 -15.62 -15.16
N GLU A 150 13.29 -14.95 -16.18
CA GLU A 150 14.67 -15.13 -16.63
C GLU A 150 15.66 -14.17 -15.94
N ALA A 151 15.22 -13.01 -15.46
CA ALA A 151 16.06 -12.06 -14.72
C ALA A 151 16.57 -12.64 -13.37
N ALA A 152 15.83 -13.58 -12.78
CA ALA A 152 16.24 -14.29 -11.56
C ALA A 152 17.40 -15.28 -11.78
N ARG A 153 17.65 -15.73 -13.01
CA ARG A 153 18.70 -16.72 -13.31
C ARG A 153 20.09 -16.09 -13.48
N GLY A 154 20.17 -14.80 -13.80
CA GLY A 154 21.43 -14.09 -14.03
C GLY A 154 22.27 -13.82 -12.76
N TYR A 155 21.63 -13.71 -11.60
CA TYR A 155 22.32 -13.34 -10.36
C TYR A 155 22.95 -14.51 -9.58
N VAL A 156 22.58 -15.75 -9.89
CA VAL A 156 23.08 -16.94 -9.15
C VAL A 156 24.41 -17.46 -9.71
N ARG A 157 24.79 -17.13 -10.96
CA ARG A 157 26.03 -17.64 -11.57
C ARG A 157 27.30 -16.84 -11.28
N ARG A 158 27.21 -15.61 -10.76
CA ARG A 158 28.39 -14.73 -10.62
C ARG A 158 29.08 -14.77 -9.24
N ARG A 159 28.68 -15.67 -8.33
CA ARG A 159 29.23 -15.82 -6.97
C ARG A 159 29.94 -17.16 -6.71
N ARG A 160 30.32 -17.91 -7.76
CA ARG A 160 31.01 -19.21 -7.62
C ARG A 160 32.48 -19.25 -8.03
N ASN A 161 33.08 -18.13 -8.45
CA ASN A 161 34.48 -18.08 -8.91
C ASN A 161 35.31 -17.02 -8.18
N LEU A 162 35.12 -16.90 -6.86
CA LEU A 162 36.04 -16.17 -5.98
C LEU A 162 36.18 -16.97 -4.68
N ASP A 163 36.76 -18.15 -4.82
CA ASP A 163 37.53 -18.87 -3.80
C ASP A 163 38.75 -19.49 -4.50
#